data_AF-A0AAI7ZHK1-F1
#
_entry.id   AF-A0AAI7ZHK1-F1
#
_cell.length_a   1.000
_cell.length_b   1.000
_cell.length_c   1.000
_cell.angle_alpha   90.00
_cell.angle_beta   90.00
_cell.angle_gamma   90.00
#
_symmetry.space_group_name_H-M   'P 1'
#
loop_
_entity.id
_entity.type
_entity.pdbx_description
1 polymer ?
#
loop_
_entity_poly.entity_id
_entity_poly.type
_entity_poly.pdbx_seq_one_letter_code
_entity_poly.pdbx_strand_id
1 'polypeptide(L)'
;MKAMRWALLLMVPMLAQASDVRQDYRQQWPLQMTGSDAGLYQVTLNAAVYRAAHDAALRDVTVIDAHGQELPTAWLPMDAAPAAAVRRQRLPLFALPAGAAPASGDLQLIAERDASGAVRRLEGRFATGAVAAGHGVSWLIDASALRDRPRALLLDWEGDMPVQAQVRVEGSDDLRDWRVLASNATVMALDNQAQRLQQRRIALDDGARYLRLVTASGELPALRVVEAELDGIAMSTPQQWLDLPGTAKDAALVYALPGRFPISQLDVGGSQAEAVEWIVASRDTDDAPWLQRAGPWLAYRWARARPPRRRRNCCLRPCAIANGGWSPRRGAAPPCRCCASGTSRSG
;
A
#
# COMPACT_ATOMS: atom_id res chain seq x y z
N MET A 1 12.10 -75.65 -47.66
CA MET A 1 12.58 -75.12 -46.37
C MET A 1 13.11 -73.69 -46.58
N LYS A 2 12.33 -72.66 -46.26
CA LYS A 2 12.82 -71.26 -46.20
C LYS A 2 12.18 -70.60 -44.98
N ALA A 3 13.03 -70.28 -44.02
CA ALA A 3 12.68 -69.77 -42.71
C ALA A 3 12.20 -68.31 -42.79
N MET A 4 11.06 -68.04 -42.16
CA MET A 4 10.50 -66.70 -42.00
C MET A 4 11.20 -66.01 -40.82
N ARG A 5 12.00 -64.98 -41.11
CA ARG A 5 12.66 -64.15 -40.10
C ARG A 5 11.73 -63.03 -39.67
N TRP A 6 11.27 -63.09 -38.43
CA TRP A 6 10.52 -62.01 -37.78
C TRP A 6 11.52 -60.96 -37.28
N ALA A 7 11.45 -59.75 -37.81
CA ALA A 7 12.20 -58.61 -37.31
C ALA A 7 11.35 -57.88 -36.26
N LEU A 8 11.79 -57.92 -35.00
CA LEU A 8 11.20 -57.19 -33.88
C LEU A 8 11.73 -55.74 -33.93
N LEU A 9 10.85 -54.78 -34.19
CA LEU A 9 11.14 -53.35 -34.20
C LEU A 9 11.02 -52.81 -32.77
N LEU A 10 12.15 -52.57 -32.11
CA LEU A 10 12.24 -51.93 -30.79
C LEU A 10 11.94 -50.43 -30.94
N MET A 11 10.73 -50.00 -30.56
CA MET A 11 10.46 -48.58 -30.28
C MET A 11 11.19 -48.20 -28.98
N VAL A 12 12.20 -47.34 -29.09
CA VAL A 12 12.78 -46.62 -27.95
C VAL A 12 11.89 -45.40 -27.69
N PRO A 13 11.27 -45.25 -26.51
CA PRO A 13 10.59 -44.02 -26.17
C PRO A 13 11.65 -42.94 -25.90
N MET A 14 11.68 -41.90 -26.73
CA MET A 14 12.41 -40.67 -26.43
C MET A 14 11.72 -40.01 -25.23
N LEU A 15 12.26 -40.22 -24.02
CA LEU A 15 11.88 -39.39 -22.88
C LEU A 15 12.45 -37.98 -23.12
N ALA A 16 11.57 -37.05 -23.47
CA ALA A 16 11.85 -35.62 -23.38
C ALA A 16 12.02 -35.28 -21.89
N GLN A 17 13.25 -35.39 -21.39
CA GLN A 17 13.62 -34.80 -20.11
C GLN A 17 13.51 -33.28 -20.31
N ALA A 18 12.52 -32.64 -19.68
CA ALA A 18 12.50 -31.20 -19.60
C ALA A 18 13.81 -30.76 -18.94
N SER A 19 14.64 -30.02 -19.67
CA SER A 19 15.93 -29.55 -19.17
C SER A 19 15.69 -28.62 -18.00
N ASP A 20 16.33 -28.92 -16.87
CA ASP A 20 16.30 -28.09 -15.68
C ASP A 20 17.03 -26.77 -15.96
N VAL A 21 16.27 -25.70 -16.19
CA VAL A 21 16.80 -24.38 -16.61
C VAL A 21 17.67 -23.73 -15.55
N ARG A 22 17.66 -24.25 -14.31
CA ARG A 22 18.54 -23.79 -13.22
C ARG A 22 20.02 -23.82 -13.58
N GLN A 23 20.42 -24.72 -14.49
CA GLN A 23 21.82 -24.87 -14.92
C GLN A 23 22.29 -23.74 -15.83
N ASP A 24 21.37 -23.00 -16.45
CA ASP A 24 21.69 -21.87 -17.34
C ASP A 24 22.02 -20.58 -16.57
N TYR A 25 21.70 -20.55 -15.26
CA TYR A 25 21.90 -19.39 -14.39
C TYR A 25 23.10 -19.56 -13.47
N ARG A 26 23.91 -18.50 -13.37
CA ARG A 26 25.13 -18.49 -12.51
C ARG A 26 24.86 -18.49 -11.01
N GLN A 27 23.72 -17.94 -10.58
CA GLN A 27 23.38 -17.77 -9.17
C GLN A 27 21.90 -18.04 -8.96
N GLN A 28 21.57 -18.60 -7.79
CA GLN A 28 20.21 -18.93 -7.39
C GLN A 28 20.02 -18.50 -5.94
N TRP A 29 18.84 -17.96 -5.63
CA TRP A 29 18.45 -17.59 -4.26
C TRP A 29 17.19 -18.35 -3.89
N PRO A 30 17.19 -19.14 -2.80
CA PRO A 30 16.00 -19.88 -2.40
C PRO A 30 14.90 -18.91 -1.97
N LEU A 31 13.69 -19.14 -2.47
CA LEU A 31 12.50 -18.39 -2.09
C LEU A 31 11.78 -19.10 -0.96
N GLN A 32 11.48 -18.37 0.12
CA GLN A 32 10.62 -18.85 1.20
C GLN A 32 9.23 -18.25 0.97
N MET A 33 8.26 -19.10 0.63
CA MET A 33 6.88 -18.68 0.38
C MET A 33 6.11 -18.69 1.70
N THR A 34 5.48 -17.56 2.05
CA THR A 34 4.64 -17.45 3.24
C THR A 34 3.18 -17.41 2.79
N GLY A 35 2.40 -18.43 3.16
CA GLY A 35 1.00 -18.60 2.74
C GLY A 35 0.87 -19.60 1.59
N SER A 36 0.06 -20.64 1.79
CA SER A 36 0.07 -21.85 0.96
C SER A 36 -1.04 -21.92 -0.11
N ASP A 37 -1.72 -20.81 -0.43
CA ASP A 37 -2.95 -20.86 -1.25
C ASP A 37 -3.20 -19.61 -2.11
N ALA A 38 -2.16 -18.84 -2.42
CA ALA A 38 -2.29 -17.66 -3.29
C ALA A 38 -1.98 -18.02 -4.76
N GLY A 39 -2.83 -17.56 -5.70
CA GLY A 39 -2.57 -17.71 -7.14
C GLY A 39 -1.53 -16.71 -7.70
N LEU A 40 -1.13 -15.72 -6.90
CA LEU A 40 -0.13 -14.71 -7.23
C LEU A 40 0.78 -14.48 -6.03
N TYR A 41 2.08 -14.41 -6.29
CA TYR A 41 3.10 -14.17 -5.26
C TYR A 41 3.90 -12.93 -5.60
N GLN A 42 4.21 -12.13 -4.58
CA GLN A 42 5.13 -11.00 -4.69
C GLN A 42 6.46 -11.37 -4.05
N VAL A 43 7.53 -11.24 -4.82
CA VAL A 43 8.91 -11.49 -4.36
C VAL A 43 9.67 -10.18 -4.36
N THR A 44 10.31 -9.86 -3.24
CA THR A 44 11.17 -8.68 -3.12
C THR A 44 12.58 -9.03 -3.58
N LEU A 45 13.08 -8.31 -4.60
CA LEU A 45 14.48 -8.41 -4.99
C LEU A 45 15.38 -7.74 -3.95
N ASN A 46 16.40 -8.46 -3.49
CA ASN A 46 17.38 -7.93 -2.55
C ASN A 46 18.63 -7.40 -3.28
N ALA A 47 19.51 -6.75 -2.53
CA ALA A 47 20.74 -6.20 -3.07
C ALA A 47 21.67 -7.24 -3.72
N ALA A 48 21.62 -8.53 -3.34
CA ALA A 48 22.47 -9.55 -3.95
C ALA A 48 22.04 -9.84 -5.40
N VAL A 49 20.74 -9.89 -5.67
CA VAL A 49 20.22 -10.05 -7.04
C VAL A 49 20.66 -8.89 -7.92
N TYR A 50 20.51 -7.65 -7.46
CA TYR A 50 20.91 -6.46 -8.22
C TYR A 50 22.42 -6.39 -8.49
N ARG A 51 23.28 -6.93 -7.61
CA ARG A 51 24.74 -7.02 -7.86
C ARG A 51 25.09 -8.06 -8.92
N ALA A 52 24.30 -9.14 -9.01
CA ALA A 52 24.55 -10.23 -9.94
C ALA A 52 23.95 -10.01 -11.34
N ALA A 53 22.90 -9.18 -11.43
CA ALA A 53 22.25 -8.84 -12.69
C ALA A 53 23.18 -8.06 -13.63
N HIS A 54 23.11 -8.38 -14.92
CA HIS A 54 23.87 -7.76 -15.99
C HIS A 54 23.00 -6.85 -16.85
N ASP A 55 21.75 -7.24 -17.11
CA ASP A 55 20.79 -6.48 -17.91
C ASP A 55 20.12 -5.39 -17.05
N ALA A 56 20.08 -4.15 -17.54
CA ALA A 56 19.47 -3.03 -16.82
C ALA A 56 17.94 -3.17 -16.68
N ALA A 57 17.29 -3.93 -17.57
CA ALA A 57 15.88 -4.29 -17.52
C ALA A 57 15.64 -5.63 -16.79
N LEU A 58 16.67 -6.22 -16.16
CA LEU A 58 16.64 -7.48 -15.42
C LEU A 58 16.09 -8.67 -16.23
N ARG A 59 16.28 -8.67 -17.55
CA ARG A 59 15.84 -9.77 -18.42
C ARG A 59 16.59 -11.08 -18.15
N ASP A 60 17.72 -10.99 -17.46
CA ASP A 60 18.55 -12.11 -17.02
C ASP A 60 18.19 -12.60 -15.60
N VAL A 61 17.07 -12.13 -15.03
CA VAL A 61 16.53 -12.56 -13.74
C VAL A 61 15.16 -13.19 -13.96
N THR A 62 14.98 -14.43 -13.54
CA THR A 62 13.71 -15.16 -13.60
C THR A 62 13.41 -15.85 -12.26
N VAL A 63 12.17 -16.30 -12.10
CA VAL A 63 11.77 -17.15 -10.97
C VAL A 63 11.60 -18.56 -11.50
N ILE A 64 12.25 -19.53 -10.85
CA ILE A 64 12.20 -20.93 -11.22
C ILE A 64 11.47 -21.71 -10.13
N ASP A 65 10.56 -22.60 -10.52
CA ASP A 65 9.81 -23.46 -9.62
C ASP A 65 10.64 -24.65 -9.11
N ALA A 66 10.03 -25.49 -8.27
CA ALA A 66 10.70 -26.67 -7.72
C ALA A 66 11.04 -27.73 -8.78
N HIS A 67 10.34 -27.74 -9.91
CA HIS A 67 10.55 -28.65 -11.04
C HIS A 67 11.62 -28.14 -12.02
N GLY A 68 12.22 -26.98 -11.76
CA GLY A 68 13.23 -26.39 -12.65
C GLY A 68 12.63 -25.70 -13.86
N GLN A 69 11.38 -25.25 -13.79
CA GLN A 69 10.70 -24.52 -14.86
C GLN A 69 10.58 -23.03 -14.52
N GLU A 70 10.75 -22.16 -15.51
CA GLU A 70 10.51 -20.73 -15.33
C GLU A 70 9.02 -20.44 -15.10
N LEU A 71 8.76 -19.58 -14.12
CA LEU A 71 7.42 -19.09 -13.83
C LEU A 71 7.16 -17.77 -14.57
N PRO A 72 5.92 -17.53 -15.04
CA PRO A 72 5.52 -16.22 -15.54
C PRO A 72 5.73 -15.14 -14.48
N THR A 73 6.51 -14.12 -14.81
CA THR A 73 6.85 -13.03 -13.89
C THR A 73 6.61 -11.67 -14.53
N ALA A 74 6.32 -10.68 -13.70
CA ALA A 74 6.16 -9.30 -14.12
C ALA A 74 6.78 -8.35 -13.07
N TRP A 75 7.44 -7.30 -13.54
CA TRP A 75 8.03 -6.28 -12.67
C TRP A 75 6.95 -5.33 -12.17
N LEU A 76 6.86 -5.17 -10.85
CA LEU A 76 6.02 -4.15 -10.23
C LEU A 76 6.76 -2.79 -10.28
N PRO A 77 6.17 -1.74 -10.89
CA PRO A 77 6.79 -0.43 -10.91
C PRO A 77 6.98 0.10 -9.48
N MET A 78 8.10 0.78 -9.22
CA MET A 78 8.38 1.33 -7.87
C MET A 78 7.39 2.40 -7.43
N ASP A 79 6.73 3.07 -8.38
CA ASP A 79 5.68 4.06 -8.13
C ASP A 79 4.30 3.40 -7.91
N ALA A 80 4.17 2.10 -8.18
CA ALA A 80 3.05 1.31 -7.68
C ALA A 80 3.30 1.03 -6.20
N ALA A 81 3.17 2.08 -5.38
CA ALA A 81 2.99 1.89 -3.96
C ALA A 81 1.88 0.83 -3.82
N PRO A 82 2.12 -0.30 -3.14
CA PRO A 82 1.08 -1.30 -2.96
C PRO A 82 -0.13 -0.56 -2.42
N ALA A 83 -1.26 -0.67 -3.13
CA ALA A 83 -2.49 0.00 -2.73
C ALA A 83 -2.66 -0.28 -1.24
N ALA A 84 -2.54 0.77 -0.43
CA ALA A 84 -2.37 0.59 0.99
C ALA A 84 -3.57 -0.21 1.48
N ALA A 85 -3.31 -1.37 2.08
CA ALA A 85 -4.38 -2.28 2.46
C ALA A 85 -5.36 -1.52 3.34
N VAL A 86 -6.61 -1.46 2.88
CA VAL A 86 -7.69 -0.75 3.55
C VAL A 86 -7.77 -1.25 4.99
N ARG A 87 -7.72 -0.32 5.93
CA ARG A 87 -7.78 -0.65 7.35
C ARG A 87 -9.23 -0.75 7.78
N ARG A 88 -9.54 -1.72 8.66
CA ARG A 88 -10.86 -1.83 9.29
C ARG A 88 -10.73 -1.64 10.78
N GLN A 89 -11.65 -0.89 11.37
CA GLN A 89 -11.71 -0.70 12.81
C GLN A 89 -13.16 -0.87 13.30
N ARG A 90 -13.37 -1.84 14.19
CA ARG A 90 -14.68 -2.05 14.82
C ARG A 90 -15.07 -0.84 15.67
N LEU A 91 -16.32 -0.42 15.53
CA LEU A 91 -16.91 0.70 16.26
C LEU A 91 -17.90 0.20 17.31
N PRO A 92 -17.96 0.81 18.51
CA PRO A 92 -19.05 0.59 19.44
C PRO A 92 -20.40 0.94 18.82
N LEU A 93 -21.39 0.06 19.04
CA LEU A 93 -22.71 0.11 18.44
C LEU A 93 -23.77 0.08 19.54
N PHE A 94 -24.76 0.97 19.43
CA PHE A 94 -25.87 1.10 20.38
C PHE A 94 -27.20 1.15 19.62
N ALA A 95 -28.15 0.29 19.98
CA ALA A 95 -29.50 0.35 19.43
C ALA A 95 -30.29 1.52 20.03
N LEU A 96 -30.99 2.28 19.19
CA LEU A 96 -31.90 3.33 19.62
C LEU A 96 -33.34 2.78 19.62
N PRO A 97 -34.19 3.20 20.57
CA PRO A 97 -35.60 2.82 20.59
C PRO A 97 -36.33 3.22 19.30
N ALA A 98 -37.30 2.40 18.90
CA ALA A 98 -38.17 2.69 17.76
C ALA A 98 -38.92 4.01 18.00
N GLY A 99 -38.97 4.87 16.98
CA GLY A 99 -39.61 6.19 17.08
C GLY A 99 -38.66 7.36 17.41
N ALA A 100 -37.36 7.12 17.58
CA ALA A 100 -36.34 8.17 17.68
C ALA A 100 -36.09 8.96 16.36
N ALA A 101 -37.10 9.05 15.49
CA ALA A 101 -37.07 9.66 14.17
C ALA A 101 -36.86 11.19 14.23
N PRO A 102 -36.34 11.82 13.16
CA PRO A 102 -35.72 13.14 13.22
C PRO A 102 -36.78 14.24 13.05
N ALA A 103 -37.51 14.56 14.12
CA ALA A 103 -38.14 15.87 14.22
C ALA A 103 -37.15 16.78 14.98
N SER A 104 -36.50 17.67 14.22
CA SER A 104 -35.88 18.91 14.67
C SER A 104 -35.73 19.09 16.19
N GLY A 105 -34.54 18.80 16.71
CA GLY A 105 -34.03 19.40 17.95
C GLY A 105 -34.50 18.82 19.29
N ASP A 106 -35.54 17.99 19.36
CA ASP A 106 -36.17 17.65 20.66
C ASP A 106 -35.82 16.26 21.22
N LEU A 107 -34.94 15.51 20.53
CA LEU A 107 -34.38 14.28 21.09
C LEU A 107 -33.17 14.65 21.97
N GLN A 108 -33.41 14.96 23.25
CA GLN A 108 -32.32 15.06 24.22
C GLN A 108 -31.81 13.65 24.55
N LEU A 109 -30.86 13.18 23.74
CA LEU A 109 -30.01 12.04 24.07
C LEU A 109 -29.00 12.52 25.14
N ILE A 110 -29.22 12.16 26.39
CA ILE A 110 -28.20 12.33 27.43
C ILE A 110 -27.28 11.11 27.32
N ALA A 111 -26.22 11.27 26.53
CA ALA A 111 -25.13 10.31 26.52
C ALA A 111 -24.16 10.65 27.66
N GLU A 112 -24.00 9.76 28.63
CA GLU A 112 -22.89 9.87 29.57
C GLU A 112 -21.61 9.53 28.82
N ARG A 113 -20.67 10.49 28.79
CA ARG A 113 -19.35 10.34 28.18
C ARG A 113 -18.31 10.23 29.26
N ASP A 114 -17.26 9.45 29.00
CA ASP A 114 -16.08 9.50 29.86
C ASP A 114 -15.12 10.62 29.46
N ALA A 115 -13.99 10.70 30.18
CA ALA A 115 -12.97 11.73 29.96
C ALA A 115 -12.36 11.70 28.55
N SER A 116 -12.46 10.59 27.82
CA SER A 116 -12.01 10.48 26.42
C SER A 116 -13.08 10.94 25.40
N GLY A 117 -14.32 11.13 25.87
CA GLY A 117 -15.47 11.46 25.05
C GLY A 117 -16.18 10.24 24.45
N ALA A 118 -15.80 9.02 24.84
CA ALA A 118 -16.50 7.80 24.46
C ALA A 118 -17.87 7.69 25.17
N VAL A 119 -18.88 7.18 24.48
CA VAL A 119 -20.23 6.96 25.01
C VAL A 119 -20.25 5.75 25.93
N ARG A 120 -20.68 5.93 27.18
CA ARG A 120 -20.86 4.84 28.16
C ARG A 120 -22.30 4.43 28.36
N ARG A 121 -23.21 5.40 28.38
CA ARG A 121 -24.63 5.19 28.66
C ARG A 121 -25.46 6.14 27.82
N LEU A 122 -26.60 5.66 27.34
CA LEU A 122 -27.59 6.45 26.62
C LEU A 122 -28.86 6.54 27.46
N GLU A 123 -29.27 7.75 27.81
CA GLU A 123 -30.59 8.03 28.37
C GLU A 123 -31.37 8.90 27.39
N GLY A 124 -32.48 8.37 26.86
CA GLY A 124 -33.37 9.12 25.98
C GLY A 124 -34.57 9.64 26.74
N ARG A 125 -34.82 10.95 26.68
CA ARG A 125 -36.14 11.52 26.98
C ARG A 125 -36.88 11.68 25.66
N PHE A 126 -37.85 10.80 25.42
CA PHE A 126 -38.68 10.83 24.21
C PHE A 126 -39.93 11.65 24.50
N ALA A 127 -40.10 12.79 23.83
CA ALA A 127 -41.36 13.52 23.87
C ALA A 127 -42.44 12.65 23.21
N THR A 128 -43.45 12.24 23.97
CA THR A 128 -44.61 11.50 23.46
C THR A 128 -45.51 12.45 22.66
N GLY A 129 -45.09 12.80 21.45
CA GLY A 129 -45.87 13.52 20.43
C GLY A 129 -46.09 12.60 19.22
N ALA A 130 -47.26 12.70 18.60
CA ALA A 130 -47.80 11.78 17.59
C ALA A 130 -46.74 11.12 16.69
N VAL A 131 -46.63 9.79 16.82
CA VAL A 131 -45.74 8.92 16.06
C VAL A 131 -46.13 8.98 14.58
N ALA A 132 -45.43 9.76 13.78
CA ALA A 132 -45.43 9.56 12.34
C ALA A 132 -44.84 8.15 12.08
N ALA A 133 -45.57 7.33 11.33
CA ALA A 133 -45.21 5.95 11.03
C ALA A 133 -43.91 5.88 10.19
N GLY A 134 -42.77 5.99 10.87
CA GLY A 134 -41.45 5.63 10.37
C GLY A 134 -41.00 4.38 11.12
N HIS A 135 -41.35 3.21 10.62
CA HIS A 135 -40.89 1.94 11.17
C HIS A 135 -39.43 1.73 10.75
N GLY A 136 -38.50 2.06 11.64
CA GLY A 136 -37.08 1.78 11.43
C GLY A 136 -36.31 1.75 12.74
N VAL A 137 -35.59 0.65 12.97
CA VAL A 137 -34.54 0.61 14.00
C VAL A 137 -33.48 1.63 13.60
N SER A 138 -33.07 2.46 14.56
CA SER A 138 -31.96 3.40 14.40
C SER A 138 -30.81 2.96 15.29
N TRP A 139 -29.58 3.15 14.83
CA TRP A 139 -28.38 2.82 15.62
C TRP A 139 -27.53 4.06 15.83
N LEU A 140 -26.98 4.21 17.02
CA LEU A 140 -25.88 5.13 17.31
C LEU A 140 -24.57 4.35 17.27
N ILE A 141 -23.59 4.92 16.57
CA ILE A 141 -22.26 4.35 16.40
C ILE A 141 -21.26 5.37 16.94
N ASP A 142 -20.44 4.96 17.90
CA ASP A 142 -19.39 5.81 18.47
C ASP A 142 -18.12 5.70 17.62
N ALA A 143 -17.81 6.77 16.90
CA ALA A 143 -16.61 6.89 16.07
C ALA A 143 -15.55 7.81 16.73
N SER A 144 -15.74 8.20 18.00
CA SER A 144 -14.91 9.20 18.67
C SER A 144 -13.45 8.76 18.88
N ALA A 145 -13.19 7.45 18.83
CA ALA A 145 -11.86 6.85 18.89
C ALA A 145 -11.14 6.80 17.53
N LEU A 146 -11.81 7.11 16.43
CA LEU A 146 -11.18 7.18 15.12
C LEU A 146 -10.25 8.40 15.05
N ARG A 147 -9.03 8.16 14.54
CA ARG A 147 -8.04 9.22 14.28
C ARG A 147 -8.13 9.75 12.86
N ASP A 148 -8.46 8.85 11.93
CA ASP A 148 -8.58 9.13 10.51
C ASP A 148 -10.06 9.14 10.12
N ARG A 149 -10.41 9.86 9.04
CA ARG A 149 -11.79 9.91 8.54
C ARG A 149 -12.15 8.56 7.90
N PRO A 150 -13.31 7.95 8.23
CA PRO A 150 -13.76 6.75 7.55
C PRO A 150 -14.23 7.04 6.13
N ARG A 151 -13.87 6.19 5.16
CA ARG A 151 -14.39 6.21 3.79
C ARG A 151 -15.74 5.51 3.67
N ALA A 152 -15.99 4.54 4.55
CA ALA A 152 -17.22 3.76 4.54
C ALA A 152 -17.49 3.12 5.90
N LEU A 153 -18.73 2.67 6.09
CA LEU A 153 -19.12 1.72 7.12
C LEU A 153 -19.34 0.35 6.48
N LEU A 154 -18.79 -0.68 7.10
CA LEU A 154 -19.12 -2.07 6.81
C LEU A 154 -20.08 -2.56 7.89
N LEU A 155 -21.25 -3.00 7.47
CA LEU A 155 -22.28 -3.52 8.34
C LEU A 155 -22.24 -5.05 8.34
N ASP A 156 -22.45 -5.63 9.51
CA ASP A 156 -22.62 -7.07 9.65
C ASP A 156 -23.80 -7.41 10.55
N TRP A 157 -24.59 -8.36 10.08
CA TRP A 157 -25.75 -8.90 10.76
C TRP A 157 -25.85 -10.41 10.50
N GLU A 158 -26.52 -11.09 11.41
CA GLU A 158 -26.79 -12.53 11.37
C GLU A 158 -28.10 -12.84 10.61
N GLY A 159 -28.20 -14.07 10.11
CA GLY A 159 -29.39 -14.61 9.45
C GLY A 159 -29.30 -14.69 7.92
N ASP A 160 -30.10 -15.61 7.37
CA ASP A 160 -30.19 -15.92 5.94
C ASP A 160 -31.43 -15.28 5.28
N MET A 161 -32.18 -14.47 6.02
CA MET A 161 -33.33 -13.76 5.47
C MET A 161 -32.86 -12.76 4.41
N PRO A 162 -33.55 -12.69 3.26
CA PRO A 162 -33.23 -11.70 2.24
C PRO A 162 -33.45 -10.29 2.80
N VAL A 163 -32.41 -9.46 2.73
CA VAL A 163 -32.44 -8.07 3.19
C VAL A 163 -32.34 -7.16 1.98
N GLN A 164 -33.21 -6.15 1.92
CA GLN A 164 -33.06 -4.99 1.05
C GLN A 164 -33.63 -3.78 1.78
N ALA A 165 -32.77 -2.82 2.10
CA ALA A 165 -33.15 -1.61 2.83
C ALA A 165 -32.41 -0.38 2.27
N GLN A 166 -33.08 0.77 2.32
CA GLN A 166 -32.45 2.06 2.13
C GLN A 166 -32.13 2.66 3.49
N VAL A 167 -30.91 3.14 3.67
CA VAL A 167 -30.46 3.77 4.91
C VAL A 167 -29.87 5.14 4.67
N ARG A 168 -30.01 6.00 5.68
CA ARG A 168 -29.34 7.29 5.77
C ARG A 168 -28.35 7.25 6.91
N VAL A 169 -27.15 7.78 6.68
CA VAL A 169 -26.13 7.98 7.72
C VAL A 169 -26.03 9.46 8.01
N GLU A 170 -26.13 9.81 9.29
CA GLU A 170 -25.94 11.16 9.81
C GLU A 170 -24.75 11.17 10.76
N GLY A 171 -24.07 12.31 10.86
CA GLY A 171 -22.92 12.50 11.73
C GLY A 171 -23.08 13.71 12.62
N SER A 172 -22.54 13.63 13.83
CA SER A 172 -22.48 14.73 14.80
C SER A 172 -21.17 14.68 15.58
N ASP A 173 -20.67 15.84 15.99
CA ASP A 173 -19.49 15.94 16.83
C ASP A 173 -19.83 16.17 18.32
N ASP A 174 -21.11 16.45 18.61
CA ASP A 174 -21.61 16.80 19.94
C ASP A 174 -22.90 16.07 20.35
N LEU A 175 -23.44 15.20 19.48
CA LEU A 175 -24.72 14.46 19.59
C LEU A 175 -25.98 15.33 19.45
N ARG A 176 -25.85 16.61 19.12
CA ARG A 176 -26.96 17.57 19.03
C ARG A 176 -27.13 18.06 17.60
N ASP A 177 -26.04 18.51 17.00
CA ASP A 177 -26.04 19.03 15.64
C ASP A 177 -25.69 17.90 14.67
N TRP A 178 -26.69 17.44 13.91
CA TRP A 178 -26.58 16.33 12.99
C TRP A 178 -26.54 16.81 11.54
N ARG A 179 -25.58 16.28 10.76
CA ARG A 179 -25.45 16.50 9.32
C ARG A 179 -25.54 15.18 8.57
N VAL A 180 -26.11 15.19 7.36
CA VAL A 180 -26.19 13.99 6.53
C VAL A 180 -24.81 13.69 5.94
N LEU A 181 -24.32 12.47 6.12
CA LEU A 181 -23.05 11.97 5.56
C LEU A 181 -23.26 10.98 4.41
N ALA A 182 -24.42 10.33 4.37
CA ALA A 182 -24.88 9.52 3.24
C ALA A 182 -26.41 9.56 3.23
N SER A 183 -27.03 10.09 2.17
CA SER A 183 -28.47 10.38 2.16
C SER A 183 -29.36 9.18 1.86
N ASN A 184 -28.91 8.27 0.99
CA ASN A 184 -29.70 7.13 0.51
C ASN A 184 -28.78 5.98 0.05
N ALA A 185 -28.21 5.25 1.00
CA ALA A 185 -27.38 4.09 0.72
C ALA A 185 -28.24 2.81 0.72
N THR A 186 -28.10 2.00 -0.33
CA THR A 186 -28.77 0.70 -0.41
C THR A 186 -27.91 -0.38 0.24
N VAL A 187 -28.48 -1.08 1.21
CA VAL A 187 -27.88 -2.28 1.79
C VAL A 187 -28.73 -3.50 1.45
N MET A 188 -28.06 -4.60 1.12
CA MET A 188 -28.71 -5.79 0.59
C MET A 188 -27.94 -7.06 0.92
N ALA A 189 -28.66 -8.14 1.19
CA ALA A 189 -28.13 -9.49 1.24
C ALA A 189 -29.20 -10.42 0.67
N LEU A 190 -28.99 -10.91 -0.55
CA LEU A 190 -29.88 -11.84 -1.23
C LEU A 190 -29.13 -13.13 -1.53
N ASP A 191 -29.81 -14.25 -1.37
CA ASP A 191 -29.33 -15.57 -1.72
C ASP A 191 -30.36 -16.26 -2.62
N ASN A 192 -29.90 -16.84 -3.73
CA ASN A 192 -30.72 -17.65 -4.63
C ASN A 192 -29.96 -18.91 -5.04
N GLN A 193 -29.79 -19.83 -4.10
CA GLN A 193 -29.23 -21.19 -4.22
C GLN A 193 -27.80 -21.28 -4.78
N ALA A 194 -27.58 -20.82 -6.01
CA ALA A 194 -26.30 -20.80 -6.72
C ALA A 194 -25.65 -19.41 -6.75
N GLN A 195 -26.37 -18.34 -6.39
CA GLN A 195 -25.89 -16.95 -6.48
C GLN A 195 -26.18 -16.20 -5.19
N ARG A 196 -25.16 -15.52 -4.66
CA ARG A 196 -25.26 -14.69 -3.46
C ARG A 196 -24.86 -13.26 -3.80
N LEU A 197 -25.74 -12.30 -3.53
CA LEU A 197 -25.50 -10.89 -3.76
C LEU A 197 -25.51 -10.15 -2.41
N GLN A 198 -24.39 -9.53 -2.06
CA GLN A 198 -24.27 -8.76 -0.82
C GLN A 198 -23.74 -7.36 -1.10
N GLN A 199 -24.45 -6.36 -0.57
CA GLN A 199 -24.02 -4.99 -0.44
C GLN A 199 -24.19 -4.58 1.01
N ARG A 200 -23.12 -4.66 1.81
CA ARG A 200 -23.13 -4.26 3.22
C ARG A 200 -22.21 -3.07 3.52
N ARG A 201 -21.74 -2.39 2.46
CA ARG A 201 -20.83 -1.25 2.56
C ARG A 201 -21.58 0.04 2.24
N ILE A 202 -21.51 1.00 3.15
CA ILE A 202 -22.07 2.35 2.97
C ILE A 202 -20.91 3.32 2.83
N ALA A 203 -20.75 3.93 1.65
CA ALA A 203 -19.77 4.99 1.45
C ALA A 203 -20.16 6.22 2.27
N LEU A 204 -19.15 6.92 2.80
CA LEU A 204 -19.32 8.17 3.54
C LEU A 204 -18.57 9.29 2.84
N ASP A 205 -19.20 10.45 2.75
CA ASP A 205 -18.58 11.65 2.17
C ASP A 205 -17.64 12.37 3.17
N ASP A 206 -17.88 12.19 4.47
CA ASP A 206 -17.07 12.76 5.55
C ASP A 206 -17.19 11.93 6.84
N GLY A 207 -16.42 12.29 7.88
CA GLY A 207 -16.49 11.70 9.22
C GLY A 207 -17.16 12.61 10.26
N ALA A 208 -17.51 12.01 11.40
CA ALA A 208 -17.94 12.70 12.62
C ALA A 208 -17.61 11.82 13.84
N ARG A 209 -17.60 12.40 15.04
CA ARG A 209 -17.35 11.62 16.29
C ARG A 209 -18.46 10.62 16.60
N TYR A 210 -19.69 10.92 16.21
CA TYR A 210 -20.83 10.04 16.42
C TYR A 210 -21.62 9.93 15.13
N LEU A 211 -22.04 8.71 14.80
CA LEU A 211 -22.80 8.43 13.59
C LEU A 211 -24.16 7.85 13.98
N ARG A 212 -25.20 8.20 13.22
CA ARG A 212 -26.54 7.63 13.34
C ARG A 212 -26.89 6.94 12.04
N LEU A 213 -27.23 5.66 12.12
CA LEU A 213 -27.77 4.90 10.99
C LEU A 213 -29.29 4.85 11.13
N VAL A 214 -29.98 5.38 10.13
CA VAL A 214 -31.46 5.47 10.10
C VAL A 214 -31.97 4.68 8.92
N THR A 215 -32.89 3.76 9.17
CA THR A 215 -33.59 3.03 8.11
C THR A 215 -34.63 3.94 7.47
N ALA A 216 -34.49 4.22 6.17
CA ALA A 216 -35.40 5.07 5.40
C ALA A 216 -36.53 4.25 4.76
N SER A 217 -36.23 3.05 4.26
CA SER A 217 -37.22 2.08 3.77
C SER A 217 -36.70 0.66 3.85
N GLY A 218 -37.60 -0.32 3.83
CA GLY A 218 -37.28 -1.72 4.07
C GLY A 218 -37.02 -2.02 5.55
N GLU A 219 -36.54 -3.22 5.83
CA GLU A 219 -36.22 -3.67 7.19
C GLU A 219 -34.77 -4.12 7.25
N LEU A 220 -34.06 -3.64 8.27
CA LEU A 220 -32.66 -3.93 8.47
C LEU A 220 -32.53 -4.76 9.76
N PRO A 221 -31.94 -5.96 9.70
CA PRO A 221 -31.80 -6.81 10.88
C PRO A 221 -30.97 -6.15 11.99
N ALA A 222 -31.02 -6.72 13.19
CA ALA A 222 -30.16 -6.30 14.28
C ALA A 222 -28.67 -6.40 13.86
N LEU A 223 -28.00 -5.25 13.83
CA LEU A 223 -26.59 -5.17 13.54
C LEU A 223 -25.77 -5.81 14.68
N ARG A 224 -24.81 -6.65 14.32
CA ARG A 224 -23.87 -7.28 15.24
C ARG A 224 -22.55 -6.52 15.29
N VAL A 225 -22.03 -6.15 14.13
CA VAL A 225 -20.76 -5.44 14.00
C VAL A 225 -20.94 -4.28 13.02
N VAL A 226 -20.35 -3.15 13.39
CA VAL A 226 -20.05 -2.07 12.46
C VAL A 226 -18.54 -1.84 12.47
N GLU A 227 -17.94 -1.79 11.29
CA GLU A 227 -16.55 -1.42 11.12
C GLU A 227 -16.43 -0.15 10.28
N ALA A 228 -15.53 0.74 10.68
CA ALA A 228 -15.06 1.82 9.82
C ALA A 228 -14.05 1.27 8.82
N GLU A 229 -14.28 1.57 7.54
CA GLU A 229 -13.29 1.43 6.48
C GLU A 229 -12.42 2.69 6.44
N LEU A 230 -11.13 2.55 6.67
CA LEU A 230 -10.17 3.65 6.73
C LEU A 230 -9.12 3.50 5.63
N ASP A 231 -8.52 4.63 5.26
CA ASP A 231 -7.35 4.66 4.40
C ASP A 231 -6.29 3.70 4.93
N GLY A 232 -5.78 2.85 4.03
CA GLY A 232 -4.56 2.12 4.33
C GLY A 232 -3.42 3.10 4.50
N ILE A 233 -2.50 2.78 5.41
CA ILE A 233 -1.23 3.50 5.49
C ILE A 233 -0.31 2.83 4.49
N ALA A 234 0.05 3.54 3.43
CA ALA A 234 1.07 3.05 2.50
C ALA A 234 2.37 2.86 3.30
N MET A 235 2.77 1.61 3.49
CA MET A 235 4.07 1.34 4.08
C MET A 235 5.12 1.75 3.04
N SER A 236 5.89 2.78 3.36
CA SER A 236 7.05 3.14 2.54
C SER A 236 7.99 1.94 2.49
N THR A 237 8.34 1.50 1.28
CA THR A 237 9.37 0.48 1.08
C THR A 237 10.66 0.94 1.76
N PRO A 238 11.26 0.14 2.65
CA PRO A 238 12.49 0.54 3.34
C PRO A 238 13.58 0.84 2.31
N GLN A 239 14.09 2.07 2.39
CA GLN A 239 15.19 2.59 1.61
C GLN A 239 16.52 2.00 2.12
N GLN A 240 17.34 1.43 1.25
CA GLN A 240 18.73 1.05 1.56
C GLN A 240 19.71 2.03 0.95
N TRP A 241 20.50 2.68 1.78
CA TRP A 241 21.58 3.52 1.30
C TRP A 241 22.81 2.68 0.97
N LEU A 242 23.32 2.87 -0.24
CA LEU A 242 24.61 2.41 -0.71
C LEU A 242 25.59 3.59 -0.65
N ASP A 243 26.63 3.43 0.15
CA ASP A 243 27.78 4.34 0.17
C ASP A 243 28.67 4.05 -1.05
N LEU A 244 28.85 5.03 -1.94
CA LEU A 244 29.68 4.89 -3.13
C LEU A 244 30.97 5.72 -3.00
N PRO A 245 32.15 5.13 -3.26
CA PRO A 245 33.38 5.88 -3.40
C PRO A 245 33.35 6.68 -4.71
N GLY A 246 33.54 7.99 -4.61
CA GLY A 246 33.64 8.88 -5.76
C GLY A 246 35.07 9.09 -6.21
N THR A 247 35.26 9.31 -7.51
CA THR A 247 36.54 9.74 -8.09
C THR A 247 36.32 11.07 -8.80
N ALA A 248 37.14 12.08 -8.47
CA ALA A 248 37.10 13.34 -9.20
C ALA A 248 37.72 13.17 -10.59
N LYS A 249 36.99 13.61 -11.63
CA LYS A 249 37.44 13.63 -13.03
C LYS A 249 37.00 14.95 -13.66
N ASP A 250 37.97 15.78 -14.02
CA ASP A 250 37.75 17.13 -14.54
C ASP A 250 36.86 17.97 -13.59
N ALA A 251 35.70 18.40 -14.08
CA ALA A 251 34.69 19.10 -13.30
C ALA A 251 33.59 18.16 -12.77
N ALA A 252 33.78 16.84 -12.74
CA ALA A 252 32.79 15.82 -12.35
C ALA A 252 33.25 14.93 -11.19
N LEU A 253 32.33 14.50 -10.34
CA LEU A 253 32.55 13.38 -9.41
C LEU A 253 31.93 12.12 -10.00
N VAL A 254 32.75 11.10 -10.27
CA VAL A 254 32.39 9.83 -10.90
C VAL A 254 32.20 8.72 -9.89
N TYR A 255 31.03 8.06 -9.91
CA TYR A 255 30.72 6.91 -9.05
C TYR A 255 30.46 5.66 -9.89
N ALA A 256 30.96 4.51 -9.44
CA ALA A 256 30.66 3.21 -10.03
C ALA A 256 29.62 2.47 -9.19
N LEU A 257 28.51 2.08 -9.81
CA LEU A 257 27.51 1.23 -9.15
C LEU A 257 28.00 -0.23 -9.15
N PRO A 258 27.94 -0.95 -8.01
CA PRO A 258 28.36 -2.34 -7.93
C PRO A 258 27.28 -3.32 -8.45
N GLY A 259 26.37 -2.86 -9.31
CA GLY A 259 25.22 -3.63 -9.79
C GLY A 259 24.15 -2.76 -10.45
N ARG A 260 23.08 -3.40 -10.96
CA ARG A 260 21.93 -2.78 -11.64
C ARG A 260 20.87 -2.29 -10.65
N PHE A 261 21.30 -1.49 -9.68
CA PHE A 261 20.40 -0.97 -8.64
C PHE A 261 19.43 0.09 -9.19
N PRO A 262 18.13 0.04 -8.81
CA PRO A 262 17.16 1.05 -9.19
C PRO A 262 17.28 2.25 -8.24
N ILE A 263 18.19 3.18 -8.56
CA ILE A 263 18.46 4.30 -7.65
C ILE A 263 17.31 5.30 -7.69
N SER A 264 16.71 5.52 -6.53
CA SER A 264 15.59 6.43 -6.37
C SER A 264 15.93 7.65 -5.52
N GLN A 265 17.11 7.74 -4.89
CA GLN A 265 17.52 8.96 -4.19
C GLN A 265 19.04 9.12 -4.21
N LEU A 266 19.48 10.37 -4.13
CA LEU A 266 20.88 10.75 -3.94
C LEU A 266 21.03 11.70 -2.77
N ASP A 267 22.05 11.45 -1.98
CA ASP A 267 22.56 12.36 -0.97
C ASP A 267 24.05 12.62 -1.26
N VAL A 268 24.35 13.86 -1.62
CA VAL A 268 25.69 14.32 -2.01
C VAL A 268 26.22 15.21 -0.90
N GLY A 269 27.21 14.72 -0.14
CA GLY A 269 27.90 15.52 0.87
C GLY A 269 28.85 16.53 0.23
N GLY A 270 28.95 17.74 0.78
CA GLY A 270 29.91 18.76 0.33
C GLY A 270 30.80 19.27 1.46
N SER A 271 32.12 19.21 1.31
CA SER A 271 33.04 19.58 2.39
C SER A 271 33.14 21.10 2.61
N GLN A 272 33.31 21.93 1.60
CA GLN A 272 33.29 23.42 1.69
C GLN A 272 32.91 23.97 0.29
N ALA A 273 31.79 24.67 0.05
CA ALA A 273 31.67 26.14 -0.01
C ALA A 273 30.28 26.57 -0.58
N GLU A 274 30.16 27.83 -1.02
CA GLU A 274 29.03 28.61 -1.55
C GLU A 274 28.34 28.02 -2.80
N ALA A 275 27.18 28.59 -3.20
CA ALA A 275 26.20 28.02 -4.13
C ALA A 275 26.78 27.29 -5.37
N VAL A 276 26.39 26.02 -5.57
CA VAL A 276 26.81 25.15 -6.69
C VAL A 276 25.61 24.64 -7.46
N GLU A 277 25.66 24.76 -8.79
CA GLU A 277 24.71 24.10 -9.70
C GLU A 277 25.24 22.73 -10.13
N TRP A 278 24.39 21.71 -10.13
CA TRP A 278 24.77 20.36 -10.53
C TRP A 278 23.61 19.61 -11.19
N ILE A 279 23.96 18.70 -12.09
CA ILE A 279 23.07 17.71 -12.71
C ILE A 279 23.42 16.31 -12.21
N VAL A 280 22.58 15.33 -12.55
CA VAL A 280 22.89 13.91 -12.43
C VAL A 280 22.85 13.29 -13.80
N ALA A 281 23.89 12.58 -14.21
CA ALA A 281 23.89 11.76 -15.41
C ALA A 281 23.96 10.26 -15.07
N SER A 282 23.96 9.39 -16.08
CA SER A 282 24.46 8.01 -15.99
C SER A 282 24.74 7.44 -17.37
N ARG A 283 25.50 6.36 -17.42
CA ARG A 283 25.79 5.57 -18.63
C ARG A 283 25.94 4.10 -18.23
N ASP A 284 25.62 3.19 -19.13
CA ASP A 284 25.68 1.75 -18.84
C ASP A 284 27.06 1.13 -19.05
N THR A 285 27.84 1.70 -19.97
CA THR A 285 29.21 1.28 -20.31
C THR A 285 30.13 2.50 -20.39
N ASP A 286 31.44 2.28 -20.36
CA ASP A 286 32.43 3.37 -20.31
C ASP A 286 32.57 4.16 -21.62
N ASP A 287 32.15 3.56 -22.72
CA ASP A 287 32.12 4.12 -24.07
C ASP A 287 30.76 4.75 -24.43
N ALA A 288 29.70 4.44 -23.67
CA ALA A 288 28.39 5.03 -23.91
C ALA A 288 28.34 6.52 -23.57
N PRO A 289 27.51 7.31 -24.29
CA PRO A 289 27.28 8.71 -23.97
C PRO A 289 26.60 8.84 -22.61
N TRP A 290 26.89 9.94 -21.91
CA TRP A 290 26.23 10.29 -20.67
C TRP A 290 24.78 10.71 -20.92
N LEU A 291 23.85 10.13 -20.16
CA LEU A 291 22.43 10.47 -20.19
C LEU A 291 22.06 11.25 -18.92
N GLN A 292 21.59 12.48 -19.06
CA GLN A 292 21.09 13.25 -17.92
C GLN A 292 19.84 12.57 -17.33
N ARG A 293 19.87 12.31 -16.02
CA ARG A 293 18.78 11.69 -15.26
C ARG A 293 18.01 12.69 -14.41
N ALA A 294 18.67 13.73 -13.93
CA ALA A 294 18.04 14.73 -13.08
C ALA A 294 18.83 16.06 -13.03
N GLY A 295 18.23 17.08 -12.42
CA GLY A 295 18.74 18.44 -12.38
C GLY A 295 18.41 19.26 -13.64
N PRO A 296 18.94 20.50 -13.75
CA PRO A 296 19.90 21.10 -12.84
C PRO A 296 19.33 21.49 -11.47
N TRP A 297 20.17 21.50 -10.44
CA TRP A 297 19.82 21.90 -9.08
C TRP A 297 20.87 22.83 -8.48
N LEU A 298 20.42 23.81 -7.70
CA LEU A 298 21.28 24.73 -6.95
C LEU A 298 21.36 24.31 -5.47
N ALA A 299 22.56 23.97 -5.00
CA ALA A 299 22.84 23.69 -3.61
C ALA A 299 23.68 24.82 -2.99
N TYR A 300 23.25 25.40 -1.87
CA TYR A 300 23.99 26.44 -1.15
C TYR A 300 23.96 26.17 0.35
N ARG A 301 25.03 26.52 1.07
CA ARG A 301 25.05 26.51 2.54
C ARG A 301 25.06 27.94 3.05
N TRP A 302 24.19 28.25 4.02
CA TRP A 302 24.23 29.51 4.74
C TRP A 302 25.11 29.34 5.99
N ALA A 303 26.17 30.14 6.12
CA ALA A 303 27.01 30.12 7.30
C ALA A 303 26.24 30.69 8.51
N ARG A 304 25.66 29.81 9.33
CA ARG A 304 25.33 30.14 10.73
C ARG A 304 25.96 29.09 11.63
N ALA A 305 26.78 29.56 12.57
CA ALA A 305 27.44 28.76 13.58
C ALA A 305 26.41 28.03 14.48
N ARG A 306 26.05 26.79 14.13
CA ARG A 306 25.54 25.72 15.00
C ARG A 306 25.38 24.43 14.17
N PRO A 307 25.51 23.23 14.76
CA PRO A 307 25.58 21.98 13.99
C PRO A 307 24.23 21.74 13.28
N PRO A 308 24.23 21.33 12.00
CA PRO A 308 22.98 21.15 11.27
C PRO A 308 22.24 19.89 11.72
N ARG A 309 20.94 20.04 12.01
CA ARG A 309 19.98 18.93 11.98
C ARG A 309 19.94 18.37 10.56
N ARG A 310 20.22 17.08 10.42
CA ARG A 310 19.99 16.27 9.20
C ARG A 310 18.58 16.51 8.66
N ARG A 311 18.43 17.12 7.48
CA ARG A 311 17.31 16.92 6.53
C ARG A 311 17.67 17.45 5.14
N ARG A 312 17.53 16.59 4.13
CA ARG A 312 16.84 16.82 2.84
C ARG A 312 16.78 15.47 2.10
N ASN A 313 15.61 14.86 2.05
CA ASN A 313 15.31 13.71 1.21
C ASN A 313 14.96 14.24 -0.18
N CYS A 314 15.61 13.74 -1.24
CA CYS A 314 15.21 14.01 -2.62
C CYS A 314 14.77 12.70 -3.28
N CYS A 315 13.47 12.55 -3.50
CA CYS A 315 12.90 11.45 -4.29
C CYS A 315 13.23 11.63 -5.78
N LEU A 316 13.90 10.64 -6.35
CA LEU A 316 14.14 10.40 -7.77
C LEU A 316 13.29 9.21 -8.19
N ARG A 317 12.84 9.21 -9.45
CA ARG A 317 12.37 8.00 -10.13
C ARG A 317 13.53 7.01 -10.26
N PRO A 318 13.28 5.68 -10.25
CA PRO A 318 14.34 4.69 -10.35
C PRO A 318 15.11 4.84 -11.66
N CYS A 319 16.32 5.34 -11.54
CA CYS A 319 17.27 5.51 -12.63
C CYS A 319 18.61 5.01 -12.10
N ALA A 320 19.38 4.29 -12.91
CA ALA A 320 20.80 4.10 -12.61
C ALA A 320 21.48 5.47 -12.61
N ILE A 321 22.35 5.74 -11.63
CA ILE A 321 22.91 7.07 -11.35
C ILE A 321 24.44 7.07 -11.38
N ALA A 322 25.01 8.10 -12.04
CA ALA A 322 26.31 8.68 -11.74
C ALA A 322 26.47 10.13 -12.32
N ASN A 323 26.62 11.13 -11.43
CA ASN A 323 27.51 12.32 -11.56
C ASN A 323 26.87 13.71 -11.64
N GLY A 324 27.35 14.57 -10.73
CA GLY A 324 27.32 16.04 -10.77
C GLY A 324 28.72 16.61 -10.52
N GLY A 325 28.89 17.89 -10.83
CA GLY A 325 30.20 18.51 -10.98
C GLY A 325 30.86 19.10 -9.73
N TRP A 326 32.16 18.85 -9.53
CA TRP A 326 33.02 19.60 -8.60
C TRP A 326 34.46 19.68 -9.11
N SER A 327 35.07 20.86 -8.94
CA SER A 327 36.52 21.05 -8.98
C SER A 327 36.94 21.72 -7.69
N PRO A 328 37.88 21.09 -6.97
CA PRO A 328 38.86 21.85 -6.21
C PRO A 328 40.24 21.31 -6.52
N ARG A 329 41.18 22.25 -6.51
CA ARG A 329 42.58 21.92 -6.38
C ARG A 329 42.76 21.03 -5.13
N ARG A 330 43.28 19.82 -5.36
CA ARG A 330 43.83 18.85 -4.39
C ARG A 330 42.97 18.62 -3.13
N GLY A 331 42.10 17.61 -3.18
CA GLY A 331 41.42 17.05 -2.01
C GLY A 331 40.57 15.84 -2.38
N ALA A 332 40.40 14.90 -1.45
CA ALA A 332 39.64 13.65 -1.65
C ALA A 332 38.16 13.91 -1.98
N ALA A 333 37.57 13.04 -2.79
CA ALA A 333 36.16 13.10 -3.16
C ALA A 333 35.25 12.95 -1.92
N PRO A 334 34.17 13.74 -1.79
CA PRO A 334 33.22 13.57 -0.71
C PRO A 334 32.43 12.25 -0.87
N PRO A 335 31.95 11.65 0.24
CA PRO A 335 31.11 10.45 0.17
C PRO A 335 29.73 10.78 -0.41
N CYS A 336 29.24 9.95 -1.32
CA CYS A 336 27.86 9.96 -1.79
C CYS A 336 27.11 8.74 -1.28
N ARG A 337 25.86 8.98 -0.87
CA ARG A 337 24.91 7.94 -0.54
C ARG A 337 23.86 7.88 -1.63
N CYS A 338 23.71 6.72 -2.25
CA CYS A 338 22.64 6.44 -3.20
C CYS A 338 21.61 5.55 -2.52
N CYS A 339 20.32 5.78 -2.70
CA CYS A 339 19.34 4.87 -2.12
C CYS A 339 18.73 3.92 -3.14
N ALA A 340 18.84 2.62 -2.85
CA ALA A 340 18.19 1.53 -3.54
C ALA A 340 17.15 0.91 -2.61
N SER A 341 15.97 0.56 -3.11
CA SER A 341 15.00 -0.19 -2.31
C SER A 341 15.47 -1.63 -2.09
N GLY A 342 15.39 -2.12 -0.87
CA GLY A 342 15.67 -3.51 -0.51
C GLY A 342 15.60 -3.71 1.00
N THR A 343 15.42 -4.94 1.45
CA THR A 343 15.45 -5.26 2.88
C THR A 343 16.68 -6.10 3.17
N SER A 344 17.54 -5.62 4.07
CA SER A 344 18.50 -6.47 4.77
C SER A 344 18.00 -6.62 6.20
N ARG A 345 17.49 -7.80 6.56
CA ARG A 345 17.57 -8.25 7.95
C ARG A 345 18.93 -8.93 8.10
N SER A 346 19.85 -8.29 8.80
CA SER A 346 20.98 -8.98 9.40
C SER A 346 20.42 -9.92 10.48
N GLY A 347 20.75 -11.20 10.36
CA GLY A 347 20.67 -12.14 11.50
C GLY A 347 21.71 -11.81 12.56
#